data_AF-A0A7X9VY82-F1
#
_entry.id   AF-A0A7X9VY82-F1
#
_cell.length_a   1.000
_cell.length_b   1.000
_cell.length_c   1.000
_cell.angle_alpha   90.00
_cell.angle_beta   90.00
_cell.angle_gamma   90.00
#
_symmetry.space_group_name_H-M   'P 1'
#
loop_
_entity.id
_entity.type
_entity.pdbx_description
1 polymer ?
#
loop_
_entity_poly.entity_id
_entity_poly.type
_entity_poly.pdbx_seq_one_letter_code
_entity_poly.pdbx_strand_id
1 'polypeptide(L)'
;MKTAVRFTAVAIATAATIAALFGWAQVVTRNDHLLLQADDEKRTRMLARSCGTRGQLMQDPLSRQYSCLYVNPDGEALLHAIADVPLLVVQR
;
A
#
# COMPACT_ATOMS: atom_id res chain seq x y z
N MET A 1 -48.81 25.35 1.64
CA MET A 1 -48.44 24.29 0.67
C MET A 1 -47.18 24.62 -0.14
N LYS A 2 -47.07 25.79 -0.80
CA LYS A 2 -45.88 26.15 -1.62
C LYS A 2 -44.54 26.20 -0.85
N THR A 3 -44.55 26.61 0.41
CA THR A 3 -43.35 26.66 1.27
C THR A 3 -42.88 25.27 1.69
N ALA A 4 -43.79 24.39 2.11
CA ALA A 4 -43.47 23.01 2.48
C ALA A 4 -42.83 22.23 1.32
N VAL A 5 -43.35 22.40 0.09
CA VAL A 5 -42.78 21.77 -1.12
C VAL A 5 -41.38 22.31 -1.45
N ARG A 6 -41.09 23.58 -1.15
CA ARG A 6 -39.74 24.15 -1.34
C ARG A 6 -38.74 23.58 -0.34
N PHE A 7 -39.14 23.42 0.93
CA PHE A 7 -38.26 22.84 1.94
C PHE A 7 -37.92 21.38 1.66
N THR A 8 -38.89 20.57 1.22
CA THR A 8 -38.63 19.18 0.85
C THR A 8 -37.72 19.06 -0.37
N ALA A 9 -37.93 19.90 -1.39
CA ALA A 9 -37.06 19.92 -2.57
C ALA A 9 -35.62 20.30 -2.23
N VAL A 10 -35.42 21.30 -1.36
CA VAL A 10 -34.07 21.69 -0.88
C VAL A 10 -33.43 20.55 -0.09
N ALA A 11 -34.17 19.92 0.83
CA ALA A 11 -33.65 18.81 1.62
C ALA A 11 -33.21 17.62 0.76
N ILE A 12 -34.01 17.26 -0.25
CA ILE A 12 -33.67 16.19 -1.20
C ILE A 12 -32.44 16.57 -2.03
N ALA A 13 -32.39 17.81 -2.54
CA ALA A 13 -31.24 18.29 -3.30
C ALA A 13 -29.95 18.25 -2.47
N THR A 14 -30.00 18.67 -1.20
CA THR A 14 -28.85 18.60 -0.29
C THR A 14 -28.45 17.17 0.04
N ALA A 15 -29.41 16.26 0.24
CA ALA A 15 -29.10 14.87 0.51
C ALA A 15 -28.45 14.19 -0.71
N ALA A 16 -28.93 14.50 -1.91
CA ALA A 16 -28.38 13.98 -3.16
C ALA A 16 -26.95 14.46 -3.41
N THR A 17 -26.64 15.75 -3.17
CA THR A 17 -25.28 16.27 -3.32
C THR A 17 -24.32 15.67 -2.31
N ILE A 18 -24.74 15.51 -1.05
CA ILE A 18 -23.93 14.83 -0.02
C ILE A 18 -23.67 13.38 -0.44
N ALA A 19 -24.70 12.64 -0.83
CA ALA A 19 -24.55 11.25 -1.26
C ALA A 19 -23.60 11.11 -2.48
N ALA A 20 -23.69 12.04 -3.44
CA ALA A 20 -22.80 12.07 -4.60
C ALA A 20 -21.34 12.31 -4.19
N LEU A 21 -21.08 13.22 -3.25
CA LEU A 21 -19.72 13.48 -2.74
C LEU A 21 -19.14 12.27 -2.00
N PHE A 22 -19.93 11.63 -1.14
CA PHE A 22 -19.51 10.40 -0.46
C PHE A 22 -19.25 9.27 -1.46
N GLY A 23 -20.13 9.10 -2.46
CA GLY A 23 -19.92 8.13 -3.54
C GLY A 23 -18.61 8.38 -4.28
N TRP A 24 -18.34 9.62 -4.65
CA TRP A 24 -17.08 10.00 -5.30
C TRP A 24 -15.86 9.73 -4.42
N ALA A 25 -15.92 10.11 -3.14
CA ALA A 25 -14.84 9.87 -2.19
C ALA A 25 -14.50 8.37 -2.06
N GLN A 26 -15.52 7.50 -2.02
CA GLN A 26 -15.32 6.04 -1.96
C GLN A 26 -14.65 5.49 -3.23
N VAL A 27 -14.97 6.04 -4.41
CA VAL A 27 -14.32 5.64 -5.66
C VAL A 27 -12.85 6.07 -5.66
N VAL A 28 -12.56 7.30 -5.25
CA VAL A 28 -11.18 7.82 -5.18
C VAL A 28 -10.35 7.00 -4.21
N THR A 29 -10.83 6.78 -2.98
CA THR A 29 -10.07 6.00 -1.98
C THR A 29 -9.82 4.57 -2.45
N ARG A 30 -10.81 3.93 -3.09
CA ARG A 30 -10.62 2.60 -3.68
C ARG A 30 -9.52 2.60 -4.76
N ASN A 31 -9.54 3.58 -5.65
CA ASN A 31 -8.53 3.69 -6.71
C ASN A 31 -7.14 3.95 -6.13
N ASP A 32 -7.02 4.82 -5.13
CA ASP A 32 -5.77 5.09 -4.44
C ASP A 32 -5.22 3.82 -3.76
N HIS A 33 -6.08 3.04 -3.11
CA HIS A 33 -5.68 1.74 -2.54
C HIS A 33 -5.13 0.78 -3.60
N LEU A 34 -5.76 0.69 -4.76
CA LEU A 34 -5.29 -0.16 -5.86
C LEU A 34 -3.94 0.31 -6.41
N LEU A 35 -3.74 1.63 -6.53
CA LEU A 35 -2.47 2.21 -6.99
C LEU A 35 -1.35 1.95 -5.98
N LEU A 36 -1.62 2.15 -4.69
CA LEU A 36 -0.64 1.88 -3.63
C LEU A 36 -0.27 0.39 -3.57
N GLN A 37 -1.25 -0.50 -3.70
CA GLN A 37 -0.99 -1.95 -3.76
C GLN A 37 -0.13 -2.33 -4.97
N ALA A 38 -0.39 -1.74 -6.15
CA ALA A 38 0.41 -1.98 -7.34
C ALA A 38 1.85 -1.47 -7.17
N ASP A 39 2.04 -0.33 -6.51
CA ASP A 39 3.37 0.21 -6.22
C ASP A 39 4.12 -0.65 -5.19
N ASP A 40 3.45 -1.08 -4.11
CA ASP A 40 4.01 -2.00 -3.12
C ASP A 40 4.41 -3.34 -3.76
N GLU A 41 3.58 -3.90 -4.64
CA GLU A 41 3.91 -5.12 -5.38
C GLU A 41 5.12 -4.92 -6.31
N LYS A 42 5.18 -3.79 -7.01
CA LYS A 42 6.33 -3.46 -7.85
C LYS A 42 7.61 -3.30 -7.02
N ARG A 43 7.54 -2.61 -5.89
CA ARG A 43 8.65 -2.41 -4.97
C ARG A 43 9.15 -3.73 -4.39
N THR A 44 8.24 -4.56 -3.87
CA THR A 44 8.59 -5.89 -3.33
C THR A 44 9.23 -6.78 -4.38
N ARG A 45 8.74 -6.77 -5.64
CA ARG A 45 9.41 -7.49 -6.74
C ARG A 45 10.81 -6.96 -7.03
N MET A 46 11.05 -5.65 -6.96
CA MET A 46 12.38 -5.08 -7.13
C MET A 46 13.33 -5.48 -6.00
N LEU A 47 12.86 -5.47 -4.75
CA LEU A 47 13.62 -5.93 -3.59
C LEU A 47 13.90 -7.44 -3.66
N ALA A 48 12.94 -8.25 -4.09
CA ALA A 48 13.16 -9.69 -4.24
C ALA A 48 14.29 -10.01 -5.23
N ARG A 49 14.50 -9.18 -6.26
CA ARG A 49 15.61 -9.35 -7.21
C ARG A 49 16.98 -9.22 -6.54
N SER A 50 17.13 -8.43 -5.47
CA SER A 50 18.41 -8.31 -4.77
C SER A 50 18.77 -9.58 -3.97
N CYS A 51 17.80 -10.47 -3.74
CA CYS A 51 18.03 -11.76 -3.07
C CYS A 51 18.60 -12.86 -3.99
N GLY A 52 18.79 -12.56 -5.29
CA GLY A 52 19.30 -13.52 -6.26
C GLY A 52 18.33 -14.69 -6.52
N THR A 53 18.87 -15.83 -6.96
CA THR A 53 18.06 -17.00 -7.38
C THR A 53 17.76 -17.99 -6.26
N ARG A 54 18.53 -17.95 -5.17
CA ARG A 54 18.42 -18.90 -4.03
C ARG A 54 17.82 -18.28 -2.78
N GLY A 55 17.65 -16.96 -2.76
CA GLY A 55 17.07 -16.22 -1.64
C GLY A 55 15.59 -15.95 -1.85
N GLN A 56 14.85 -15.90 -0.76
CA GLN A 56 13.45 -15.49 -0.72
C GLN A 56 13.35 -14.15 0.01
N LEU A 57 12.53 -13.23 -0.50
CA LEU A 57 12.25 -11.99 0.20
C LEU A 57 11.35 -12.28 1.40
N MET A 58 11.82 -11.98 2.60
CA MET A 58 11.05 -12.08 3.84
C MET A 58 10.82 -10.68 4.39
N GLN A 59 9.58 -10.40 4.79
CA GLN A 59 9.25 -9.20 5.55
C GLN A 59 9.06 -9.56 7.02
N ASP A 60 9.75 -8.86 7.90
CA ASP A 60 9.54 -9.00 9.34
C ASP A 60 8.19 -8.35 9.72
N PRO A 61 7.24 -9.08 10.33
CA PRO A 61 5.94 -8.54 10.70
C PRO A 61 6.00 -7.45 11.79
N LEU A 62 7.06 -7.42 12.60
CA LEU A 62 7.20 -6.46 13.70
C LEU A 62 7.85 -5.16 13.22
N SER A 63 9.01 -5.27 12.59
CA SER A 63 9.78 -4.10 12.14
C SER A 63 9.36 -3.58 10.76
N ARG A 64 8.60 -4.38 9.99
CA ARG A 64 8.28 -4.17 8.57
C ARG A 64 9.50 -4.08 7.64
N GLN A 65 10.68 -4.47 8.13
CA GLN A 65 11.91 -4.49 7.35
C GLN A 65 11.96 -5.70 6.41
N TYR A 66 12.68 -5.55 5.31
CA TYR A 66 12.88 -6.61 4.34
C TYR A 66 14.26 -7.26 4.50
N SER A 67 14.30 -8.57 4.34
CA SER A 67 15.53 -9.37 4.37
C SER A 67 15.47 -10.47 3.33
N CYS A 68 16.63 -10.92 2.87
CA CYS A 68 16.76 -12.11 2.05
C CYS A 68 16.97 -13.31 2.96
N LEU A 69 16.04 -14.25 2.91
CA LEU A 69 16.09 -15.53 3.60
C LEU A 69 16.68 -16.59 2.67
N TYR A 70 17.75 -17.25 3.11
CA TYR A 70 18.33 -18.40 2.45
C TYR A 70 18.19 -19.61 3.36
N VAL A 71 17.58 -20.69 2.87
CA VAL A 71 17.36 -21.92 3.65
C VAL A 71 18.18 -23.05 3.04
N ASN A 72 19.06 -23.64 3.85
CA ASN A 72 19.82 -24.82 3.47
C ASN A 72 18.95 -26.08 3.54
N PRO A 73 19.30 -27.15 2.81
CA PRO A 73 18.60 -28.43 2.87
C PRO A 73 18.50 -29.01 4.28
N ASP A 74 19.50 -28.72 5.12
CA ASP A 74 19.60 -29.17 6.50
C ASP A 74 18.68 -28.40 7.47
N GLY A 75 17.95 -27.40 6.97
CA GLY A 75 17.01 -26.59 7.76
C GLY A 75 17.62 -25.33 8.39
N GLU A 76 18.93 -25.12 8.26
CA GLU A 76 19.57 -23.87 8.68
C GLU A 76 19.14 -22.70 7.78
N ALA A 77 18.89 -21.55 8.40
CA ALA A 77 18.46 -20.34 7.71
C ALA A 77 19.45 -19.20 7.93
N LEU A 78 19.83 -18.52 6.85
CA LEU A 78 20.60 -17.29 6.87
C LEU A 78 19.71 -16.12 6.45
N LEU A 79 19.67 -15.10 7.29
CA LEU A 79 18.98 -13.85 7.03
C LEU A 79 20.00 -12.77 6.68
N HIS A 80 19.80 -12.14 5.52
CA HIS A 80 20.59 -10.99 5.08
C HIS A 80 19.69 -9.77 5.02
N ALA A 81 19.93 -8.78 5.89
CA ALA A 81 19.14 -7.56 5.92
C ALA A 81 19.33 -6.75 4.62
N ILE A 82 18.23 -6.25 4.06
CA ILE A 82 18.29 -5.28 2.97
C ILE A 82 18.28 -3.89 3.61
N ALA A 83 19.25 -3.04 3.28
CA ALA A 83 19.29 -1.69 3.83
C ALA A 83 18.10 -0.87 3.30
N ASP A 84 17.28 -0.35 4.21
CA ASP A 84 16.10 0.46 3.89
C ASP A 84 16.45 1.90 3.47
N VAL A 85 17.70 2.30 3.65
CA VAL A 85 18.20 3.66 3.44
C VAL A 85 19.40 3.66 2.49
N PRO A 86 19.56 4.71 1.67
CA PRO A 86 20.77 4.88 0.87
C PRO A 86 21.96 5.02 1.83
N LEU A 87 22.88 4.06 1.78
CA LEU A 87 24.15 4.15 2.49
C LEU A 87 25.01 5.22 1.81
N LEU A 88 25.31 6.29 2.53
CA LEU A 88 26.33 7.26 2.10
C LEU A 88 27.69 6.56 2.22
N VAL A 89 28.17 5.99 1.12
CA VAL A 89 29.50 5.38 1.08
C VAL A 89 30.54 6.49 1.06
N VAL A 90 31.28 6.66 2.16
CA VAL A 90 32.50 7.48 2.15
C VAL A 90 33.54 6.69 1.37
N GLN A 91 33.77 7.04 0.11
CA GLN A 91 34.92 6.52 -0.64
C GLN A 91 36.20 6.93 0.10
N ARG A 92 37.00 5.96 0.54
CA ARG A 92 38.36 6.16 1.04
C ARG A 92 39.37 5.73 -0.02
#